data_AF-A0AA41EE55-F1
#
_entry.id   AF-A0AA41EE55-F1
#
_cell.length_a   1.000
_cell.length_b   1.000
_cell.length_c   1.000
_cell.angle_alpha   90.00
_cell.angle_beta   90.00
_cell.angle_gamma   90.00
#
_symmetry.space_group_name_H-M   'P 1'
#
loop_
_entity.id
_entity.type
_entity.pdbx_description
1 polymer ?
#
loop_
_entity_poly.entity_id
_entity_poly.type
_entity_poly.pdbx_seq_one_letter_code
_entity_poly.pdbx_strand_id
1 'polypeptide(L)'
;MIVSVGTVQNVLLCIPVTSDQSSALDQQVCPSSGTQYFHLQTQQAYVIDPASQPFLDGLAVPFDYVAAGGFFALAFSTVVSIWMVSASAGSILALIKRG
;
A
#
# COMPACT_ATOMS: atom_id res chain seq x y z
N MET A 1 -11.02 -11.71 5.03
CA MET A 1 -9.89 -12.59 4.65
C MET A 1 -8.63 -11.77 4.92
N ILE A 2 -7.87 -12.11 5.96
CA ILE A 2 -6.62 -11.41 6.30
C ILE A 2 -5.52 -12.05 5.47
N VAL A 3 -5.00 -11.32 4.48
CA VAL A 3 -3.89 -11.80 3.64
C VAL A 3 -2.61 -11.58 4.44
N SER A 4 -1.93 -12.67 4.81
CA SER A 4 -0.60 -12.57 5.42
C SER A 4 0.39 -12.20 4.30
N VAL A 5 0.82 -10.93 4.29
CA VAL A 5 1.67 -10.35 3.22
C VAL A 5 3.15 -10.70 3.42
N GLY A 6 3.49 -11.31 4.55
CA GLY A 6 4.87 -11.68 4.85
C GLY A 6 5.05 -12.22 6.26
N THR A 7 6.28 -12.65 6.55
CA THR A 7 6.71 -13.13 7.88
C THR A 7 7.83 -12.25 8.41
N VAL A 8 7.85 -12.03 9.72
CA VAL A 8 9.01 -11.42 10.38
C VAL A 8 10.10 -12.48 10.46
N GLN A 9 11.25 -12.19 9.85
CA GLN A 9 12.42 -13.07 9.94
C GLN A 9 13.59 -12.31 10.53
N ASN A 10 14.36 -13.01 11.35
CA ASN A 10 15.65 -12.52 11.80
C ASN A 10 16.64 -12.76 10.67
N VAL A 11 17.08 -11.69 10.04
CA VAL A 11 18.16 -11.71 9.04
C VAL A 11 19.45 -11.28 9.71
N LEU A 12 20.54 -11.92 9.30
CA LEU A 12 21.89 -11.51 9.68
C LEU A 12 22.40 -10.55 8.60
N LEU A 13 22.80 -9.35 9.01
CA LEU A 13 23.43 -8.36 8.15
C LEU A 13 24.91 -8.24 8.49
N CYS A 14 25.73 -8.17 7.45
CA CYS A 14 27.16 -7.89 7.54
C CYS A 14 27.37 -6.37 7.48
N ILE A 15 27.83 -5.75 8.57
CA ILE A 15 27.99 -4.30 8.65
C ILE A 15 29.48 -3.95 8.68
N PRO A 16 29.96 -3.02 7.85
CA PRO A 16 31.38 -2.68 7.79
C PRO A 16 31.82 -2.00 9.08
N VAL A 17 32.89 -2.52 9.67
CA VAL A 17 33.53 -1.99 10.88
C VAL A 17 34.99 -1.62 10.58
N THR A 18 35.46 -0.54 11.19
CA THR A 18 36.79 0.04 10.94
C THR A 18 37.90 -0.53 11.83
N SER A 19 37.64 -1.56 12.63
CA SER A 19 38.62 -2.10 13.58
C SER A 19 38.54 -3.63 13.73
N ASP A 20 39.64 -4.22 14.19
CA ASP A 20 39.91 -5.65 14.47
C ASP A 20 38.95 -6.31 15.48
N GLN A 21 37.79 -5.72 15.77
CA GLN A 21 36.74 -6.29 16.62
C GLN A 21 35.83 -7.30 15.90
N SER A 22 36.29 -7.85 14.77
CA SER A 22 35.59 -8.93 14.09
C SER A 22 35.96 -10.27 14.73
N SER A 23 34.97 -10.93 15.31
CA SER A 23 35.14 -12.26 15.91
C SER A 23 35.51 -13.27 14.82
N ALA A 24 36.21 -14.36 15.15
CA ALA A 24 36.50 -15.44 14.17
C ALA A 24 35.21 -16.00 13.50
N LEU A 25 34.10 -15.97 14.23
CA LEU A 25 32.75 -16.30 13.73
C LEU A 25 32.23 -15.27 12.71
N ASP A 26 32.52 -13.98 12.90
CA ASP A 26 32.10 -12.91 11.98
C ASP A 26 32.81 -13.03 10.62
N GLN A 27 34.12 -13.31 10.63
CA GLN A 27 34.92 -13.53 9.41
C GLN A 27 34.51 -14.79 8.64
N GLN A 28 33.98 -15.80 9.33
CA GLN A 28 33.56 -17.05 8.70
C GLN A 28 32.18 -16.95 8.03
N VAL A 29 31.29 -16.10 8.55
CA VAL A 29 29.95 -15.88 7.98
C VAL A 29 29.93 -14.71 6.99
N CYS A 30 30.67 -13.63 7.28
CA CYS A 30 30.83 -12.45 6.43
C CYS A 30 32.29 -12.36 5.95
N PRO A 31 32.62 -12.88 4.76
CA PRO A 31 34.00 -12.83 4.27
C PRO A 31 34.46 -11.38 4.10
N SER A 32 35.67 -11.07 4.58
CA SER A 32 36.29 -9.75 4.43
C SER A 32 36.56 -9.44 2.95
N SER A 33 36.18 -8.26 2.50
CA SER A 33 36.47 -7.77 1.15
C SER A 33 37.56 -6.71 1.23
N GLY A 34 38.82 -7.12 1.00
CA GLY A 34 39.97 -6.22 1.10
C GLY A 34 40.29 -5.82 2.54
N THR A 35 40.41 -4.52 2.82
CA THR A 35 40.70 -3.96 4.16
C THR A 35 39.44 -3.69 5.00
N GLN A 36 38.25 -4.09 4.52
CA GLN A 36 36.99 -3.91 5.22
C GLN A 36 36.62 -5.18 5.99
N TYR A 37 36.50 -5.02 7.30
CA TYR A 37 35.98 -6.04 8.20
C TYR A 37 34.47 -5.86 8.35
N PHE A 38 33.76 -6.97 8.54
CA PHE A 38 32.32 -6.95 8.75
C PHE A 38 31.99 -7.59 10.09
N HIS A 39 31.04 -7.00 10.81
CA HIS A 39 30.47 -7.58 12.03
C HIS A 39 29.06 -8.07 11.75
N LEU A 40 28.68 -9.21 12.34
CA LEU A 40 27.33 -9.74 12.23
C LEU A 40 26.39 -8.95 13.13
N GLN A 41 25.37 -8.34 12.54
CA GLN A 41 24.25 -7.78 13.29
C GLN A 41 22.96 -8.53 12.90
N THR A 42 22.24 -9.03 13.91
CA THR A 42 20.91 -9.57 13.70
C THR A 42 19.90 -8.44 13.68
N GLN A 43 19.12 -8.33 12.60
CA GLN A 43 18.02 -7.37 12.52
C GLN A 43 16.74 -8.09 12.11
N GLN A 44 15.62 -7.65 12.69
CA GLN A 44 14.31 -8.10 12.28
C GLN A 44 13.94 -7.40 10.97
N ALA A 45 13.69 -8.18 9.93
CA ALA A 45 13.16 -7.67 8.67
C ALA A 45 11.80 -8.29 8.38
N TYR A 46 10.96 -7.51 7.72
CA TYR A 46 9.71 -7.99 7.15
C TYR A 46 10.02 -8.61 5.79
N VAL A 47 9.94 -9.94 5.72
CA VAL A 47 10.12 -10.67 4.46
C VAL A 47 8.75 -10.78 3.81
N ILE A 48 8.61 -10.11 2.68
CA ILE A 48 7.39 -10.06 1.88
C ILE A 48 7.42 -11.24 0.91
N ASP A 49 6.29 -11.95 0.79
CA ASP A 49 6.15 -12.99 -0.23
C ASP A 49 6.07 -12.33 -1.63
N PRO A 50 6.92 -12.69 -2.61
CA PRO A 50 6.83 -12.16 -3.97
C PRO A 50 5.45 -12.38 -4.63
N ALA A 51 4.67 -13.39 -4.22
CA ALA A 51 3.30 -13.57 -4.70
C ALA A 51 2.34 -12.45 -4.24
N SER A 52 2.69 -11.75 -3.15
CA SER A 52 1.93 -10.63 -2.60
C SER A 52 2.38 -9.26 -3.13
N GLN A 53 3.40 -9.23 -4.01
CA GLN A 53 3.88 -8.01 -4.64
C GLN A 53 2.76 -7.19 -5.33
N PRO A 54 1.85 -7.77 -6.14
CA PRO A 54 0.79 -6.97 -6.79
C PRO A 54 -0.19 -6.33 -5.79
N PHE A 55 -0.38 -6.93 -4.61
CA PHE A 55 -1.21 -6.36 -3.55
C PHE A 55 -0.53 -5.15 -2.89
N LEU A 56 0.78 -5.25 -2.63
CA LEU A 56 1.56 -4.16 -2.06
C LEU A 56 1.76 -3.01 -3.04
N ASP A 57 2.01 -3.32 -4.32
CA ASP A 57 2.12 -2.30 -5.36
C ASP A 57 0.79 -1.52 -5.48
N GLY A 58 -0.35 -2.20 -5.34
CA GLY A 58 -1.67 -1.57 -5.29
C GLY A 58 -1.91 -0.66 -4.07
N LEU A 59 -1.31 -0.99 -2.91
CA LEU A 59 -1.36 -0.15 -1.71
C LEU A 59 -0.38 1.03 -1.77
N ALA A 60 0.72 0.87 -2.49
CA ALA A 60 1.74 1.90 -2.67
C ALA A 60 1.34 2.97 -3.70
N VAL A 61 0.30 2.73 -4.51
CA VAL A 61 -0.22 3.74 -5.44
C VAL A 61 -0.86 4.89 -4.64
N PRO A 62 -0.41 6.15 -4.84
CA PRO A 62 -1.05 7.29 -4.22
C PRO A 62 -2.52 7.38 -4.66
N PHE A 63 -3.42 7.58 -3.71
CA PHE A 63 -4.84 7.70 -4.00
C PHE A 63 -5.10 8.95 -4.87
N ASP A 64 -5.68 8.74 -6.06
CA ASP A 64 -6.02 9.84 -6.97
C ASP A 64 -7.36 10.47 -6.56
N TYR A 65 -7.26 11.55 -5.77
CA TYR A 65 -8.40 12.33 -5.33
C TYR A 65 -9.15 13.01 -6.48
N VAL A 66 -8.49 13.28 -7.61
CA VAL A 66 -9.10 13.93 -8.77
C VAL A 66 -10.01 12.93 -9.48
N ALA A 67 -9.51 11.74 -9.77
CA ALA A 67 -10.32 10.68 -10.35
C ALA A 67 -11.46 10.26 -9.40
N ALA A 68 -11.16 10.04 -8.12
CA ALA A 68 -12.17 9.68 -7.13
C ALA A 68 -13.27 10.75 -6.98
N GLY A 69 -12.88 12.02 -6.95
CA GLY A 69 -13.82 13.15 -6.91
C GLY A 69 -14.70 13.20 -8.15
N GLY A 70 -14.14 12.95 -9.34
CA GLY A 70 -14.88 12.86 -10.60
C GLY A 70 -15.93 11.77 -10.59
N PHE A 71 -15.57 10.55 -10.17
CA PHE A 71 -16.52 9.43 -10.07
C PHE A 71 -17.62 9.70 -9.03
N PHE A 72 -17.26 10.27 -7.88
CA PHE A 72 -18.24 10.64 -6.86
C PHE A 72 -19.22 11.71 -7.38
N ALA A 73 -18.73 12.76 -8.02
CA ALA A 73 -19.56 13.82 -8.58
C ALA A 73 -20.50 13.30 -9.68
N LEU A 74 -20.03 12.40 -10.53
CA LEU A 74 -20.84 11.77 -11.58
C LEU A 74 -21.97 10.91 -10.97
N ALA A 75 -21.63 10.06 -10.00
CA ALA A 75 -22.62 9.26 -9.27
C ALA A 75 -23.65 10.13 -8.53
N PHE A 76 -23.20 11.21 -7.89
CA PHE A 76 -24.10 12.13 -7.19
C PHE A 76 -25.04 12.86 -8.17
N SER A 77 -24.50 13.40 -9.27
CA SER A 77 -25.30 14.14 -10.26
C SER A 77 -26.33 13.26 -10.97
N THR A 78 -26.01 11.99 -11.24
CA THR A 78 -26.97 11.02 -11.80
C THR A 78 -28.14 10.76 -10.85
N VAL A 79 -27.87 10.55 -9.56
CA VAL A 79 -28.96 10.40 -8.56
C VAL A 79 -29.82 11.66 -8.47
N VAL A 80 -29.20 12.84 -8.38
CA VAL A 80 -29.93 14.12 -8.28
C VAL A 80 -30.76 14.39 -9.52
N SER A 81 -30.22 14.14 -10.72
CA SER A 81 -30.94 14.36 -11.98
C SER A 81 -32.17 13.45 -12.11
N ILE A 82 -32.04 12.15 -11.78
CA ILE A 82 -33.18 11.23 -11.76
C ILE A 82 -34.24 11.69 -10.75
N TRP A 83 -33.83 12.13 -9.56
CA TRP A 83 -34.75 12.67 -8.57
C TRP A 83 -35.48 13.91 -9.09
N MET A 84 -34.77 14.84 -9.73
CA MET A 84 -35.34 16.08 -10.25
C MET A 84 -36.35 15.82 -11.39
N VAL A 85 -36.06 14.87 -12.27
CA VAL A 85 -36.99 14.43 -13.33
C VAL A 85 -38.23 13.78 -12.73
N SER A 86 -38.07 12.92 -11.72
CA SER A 86 -39.19 12.27 -11.04
C SER A 86 -40.07 13.29 -10.31
N ALA A 87 -39.45 14.26 -9.63
CA ALA A 87 -40.15 15.32 -8.91
C ALA A 87 -40.91 16.26 -9.87
N SER A 88 -40.32 16.60 -11.01
CA SER A 88 -40.97 17.45 -12.01
C SER A 88 -42.14 16.74 -12.73
N ALA A 89 -42.01 15.45 -13.05
CA ALA A 89 -43.14 14.66 -13.54
C ALA A 89 -44.29 14.60 -12.53
N GLY A 90 -43.98 14.41 -11.24
CA GLY A 90 -44.97 14.42 -10.17
C GLY A 90 -45.67 15.78 -10.00
N SER A 91 -44.93 16.89 -10.14
CA SER A 91 -45.51 18.24 -10.02
C SER A 91 -46.44 18.59 -11.18
N ILE A 92 -46.09 18.18 -12.41
CA ILE A 92 -46.93 18.37 -13.60
C ILE A 92 -48.23 17.59 -13.46
N LEU A 93 -48.17 16.32 -13.04
CA LEU A 93 -49.38 15.51 -12.80
C LEU A 93 -50.27 16.10 -11.70
N ALA A 94 -49.67 16.66 -10.65
CA ALA A 94 -50.40 17.33 -9.58
C ALA A 94 -51.11 18.60 -10.06
N LEU A 95 -50.52 19.36 -10.99
CA LEU A 95 -51.16 20.51 -11.64
C LEU A 95 -52.36 20.10 -12.50
N ILE A 96 -52.21 19.06 -13.33
CA ILE A 96 -53.29 18.53 -14.19
C ILE A 96 -54.47 18.05 -13.33
N LYS A 97 -54.21 17.37 -12.21
CA LYS A 97 -55.27 16.88 -11.30
C LYS A 97 -56.05 18.01 -10.59
N ARG A 98 -55.49 19.21 -10.52
CA ARG A 98 -56.05 20.36 -9.80
C ARG A 98 -56.80 21.34 -10.71
N GLY A 99 -56.55 21.29 -12.02
CA GLY A 99 -57.21 22.10 -13.04
C GLY A 99 -58.51 21.50 -13.57
#